data_AF-A0A349W4W4-F1
#
_entry.id   AF-A0A349W4W4-F1
#
_cell.length_a   1.000
_cell.length_b   1.000
_cell.length_c   1.000
_cell.angle_alpha   90.00
_cell.angle_beta   90.00
_cell.angle_gamma   90.00
#
_symmetry.space_group_name_H-M   'P 1'
#
loop_
_entity.id
_entity.type
_entity.pdbx_description
1 polymer ?
#
loop_
_entity_poly.entity_id
_entity_poly.type
_entity_poly.pdbx_seq_one_letter_code
_entity_poly.pdbx_strand_id
1 'polypeptide(L)'
;KEDFYCSGASPLGIPFNNFRQSGAEYLRLERIKKGRPGSPCKKEYLISNTEFGDKPICTASRVYQHQKIQELQKQNLSAAEYDKSFDDITEKTCLCEGLAAPAYLKYNIQKSKEQTAVSICPGPNLVWFKKQYSLREMIDHIYGRISVFENDNRPFVMINELNLYIDHIQKYVTDNKNIMNDKKIKYVARFKAQLQAGIAYYNELTQHLSLIPQNISTAIPRQLELASLRLKDIHM
;
A
#
# COMPACT_ATOMS: atom_id res chain seq x y z
N LYS A 1 -8.12 11.70 3.26
CA LYS A 1 -7.48 10.60 4.02
C LYS A 1 -8.12 9.30 3.60
N GLU A 2 -9.45 9.24 3.64
CA GLU A 2 -10.24 8.09 3.21
C GLU A 2 -9.98 7.60 1.77
N ASP A 3 -9.53 8.46 0.86
CA ASP A 3 -9.25 8.06 -0.54
C ASP A 3 -8.01 7.18 -0.70
N PHE A 4 -7.08 7.19 0.26
CA PHE A 4 -5.83 6.44 0.19
C PHE A 4 -5.81 5.36 1.26
N TYR A 5 -5.33 4.17 0.90
CA TYR A 5 -5.28 3.03 1.82
C TYR A 5 -4.15 2.07 1.45
N CYS A 6 -3.49 1.48 2.44
CA CYS A 6 -2.58 0.37 2.21
C CYS A 6 -3.38 -0.93 2.08
N SER A 7 -3.03 -1.75 1.10
CA SER A 7 -3.81 -2.94 0.71
C SER A 7 -2.90 -4.13 0.44
N GLY A 8 -3.48 -5.32 0.48
CA GLY A 8 -2.85 -6.56 0.01
C GLY A 8 -3.01 -6.79 -1.49
N ALA A 9 -3.38 -5.77 -2.28
CA ALA A 9 -3.76 -5.90 -3.69
C ALA A 9 -2.64 -6.40 -4.63
N SER A 10 -1.40 -6.53 -4.14
CA SER A 10 -0.25 -6.91 -4.97
C SER A 10 -0.31 -8.37 -5.36
N PRO A 11 -0.11 -8.69 -6.66
CA PRO A 11 0.04 -10.07 -7.08
C PRO A 11 1.24 -10.79 -6.45
N LEU A 12 2.23 -10.03 -5.97
CA LEU A 12 3.47 -10.52 -5.38
C LEU A 12 3.43 -10.62 -3.85
N GLY A 13 2.30 -10.31 -3.22
CA GLY A 13 2.15 -10.36 -1.75
C GLY A 13 2.84 -9.22 -0.99
N ILE A 14 3.32 -8.19 -1.70
CA ILE A 14 3.92 -7.00 -1.09
C ILE A 14 2.83 -5.91 -0.92
N PRO A 15 2.52 -5.44 0.30
CA PRO A 15 1.54 -4.39 0.50
C PRO A 15 1.94 -3.09 -0.19
N PHE A 16 0.95 -2.36 -0.72
CA PHE A 16 1.17 -1.01 -1.25
C PHE A 16 -0.08 -0.15 -1.10
N ASN A 17 0.14 1.16 -1.13
CA ASN A 17 -0.92 2.17 -1.08
C ASN A 17 -1.68 2.24 -2.41
N ASN A 18 -3.00 2.27 -2.33
CA ASN A 18 -3.90 2.44 -3.46
C ASN A 18 -4.75 3.70 -3.28
N PHE A 19 -5.24 4.20 -4.41
CA PHE A 19 -6.24 5.24 -4.48
C PHE A 19 -7.61 4.65 -4.81
N ARG A 20 -8.58 4.82 -3.90
CA ARG A 20 -9.93 4.24 -4.02
C ARG A 20 -10.67 4.69 -5.27
N GLN A 21 -10.43 5.92 -5.73
CA GLN A 21 -11.10 6.47 -6.90
C GLN A 21 -10.34 6.19 -8.21
N SER A 22 -9.37 5.27 -8.19
CA SER A 22 -8.64 4.88 -9.40
C SER A 22 -9.52 4.04 -10.33
N GLY A 23 -9.31 4.18 -11.64
CA GLY A 23 -10.05 3.39 -12.63
C GLY A 23 -9.86 1.88 -12.44
N ALA A 24 -8.66 1.45 -12.04
CA ALA A 24 -8.36 0.05 -11.76
C ALA A 24 -9.19 -0.51 -10.59
N GLU A 25 -9.45 0.30 -9.56
CA GLU A 25 -10.29 -0.10 -8.43
C GLU A 25 -11.75 -0.24 -8.84
N TYR A 26 -12.29 0.71 -9.61
CA TYR A 26 -13.64 0.59 -10.16
C TYR A 26 -13.79 -0.65 -11.03
N LEU A 27 -12.82 -0.93 -11.90
CA LEU A 27 -12.84 -2.12 -12.75
C LEU A 27 -12.76 -3.42 -11.94
N ARG A 28 -11.99 -3.44 -10.84
CA ARG A 28 -11.90 -4.59 -9.93
C ARG A 28 -13.26 -4.88 -9.32
N LEU A 29 -13.91 -3.87 -8.73
CA LEU A 29 -15.23 -4.00 -8.12
C LEU A 29 -16.31 -4.41 -9.15
N GLU A 30 -16.26 -3.84 -10.35
CA GLU A 30 -17.16 -4.21 -11.45
C GLU A 30 -17.03 -5.70 -11.82
N ARG A 31 -15.80 -6.22 -11.90
CA ARG A 31 -15.53 -7.63 -12.20
C ARG A 31 -16.04 -8.57 -11.11
N ILE A 32 -15.86 -8.18 -9.84
CA ILE A 32 -16.42 -8.91 -8.70
C ILE A 32 -17.95 -8.96 -8.81
N LYS A 33 -18.60 -7.82 -9.05
CA LYS A 33 -20.07 -7.73 -9.22
C LYS A 33 -20.58 -8.58 -10.38
N LYS A 34 -19.81 -8.74 -11.45
CA LYS A 34 -20.13 -9.59 -12.60
C LYS A 34 -19.84 -11.08 -12.38
N GLY A 35 -19.39 -11.49 -11.18
CA GLY A 35 -19.01 -12.87 -10.88
C GLY A 35 -17.78 -13.35 -11.65
N ARG A 36 -16.94 -12.43 -12.14
CA ARG A 36 -15.73 -12.74 -12.93
C ARG A 36 -14.52 -11.96 -12.40
N PRO A 37 -14.20 -12.10 -11.10
CA PRO A 37 -13.11 -11.37 -10.48
C PRO A 37 -11.76 -11.73 -11.13
N GLY A 38 -10.78 -10.83 -10.98
CA GLY A 38 -9.45 -11.00 -11.57
C GLY A 38 -9.34 -10.58 -13.06
N SER A 39 -8.11 -10.34 -13.47
CA SER A 39 -7.76 -9.93 -14.84
C SER A 39 -7.61 -11.11 -15.79
N PRO A 40 -7.92 -10.97 -17.09
CA PRO A 40 -7.56 -11.97 -18.09
C PRO A 40 -6.05 -12.27 -18.19
N CYS A 41 -5.20 -11.44 -17.56
CA CYS A 41 -3.74 -11.65 -17.44
C CYS A 41 -3.00 -11.79 -18.78
N LYS A 42 -3.31 -10.92 -19.75
CA LYS A 42 -2.73 -10.99 -21.12
C LYS A 42 -1.23 -10.74 -21.19
N LYS A 43 -0.69 -9.96 -20.25
CA LYS A 43 0.72 -9.51 -20.24
C LYS A 43 1.66 -10.43 -19.47
N GLU A 44 1.14 -11.20 -18.51
CA GLU A 44 1.88 -12.25 -17.81
C GLU A 44 3.17 -11.86 -17.04
N TYR A 45 3.54 -10.57 -16.96
CA TYR A 45 4.80 -10.13 -16.31
C TYR A 45 4.95 -10.44 -14.81
N LEU A 46 3.84 -10.59 -14.08
CA LEU A 46 3.82 -10.83 -12.63
C LEU A 46 3.27 -12.23 -12.29
N ILE A 47 3.52 -13.19 -13.17
CA ILE A 47 3.23 -14.60 -12.91
C ILE A 47 4.29 -15.18 -11.97
N SER A 48 3.86 -15.81 -10.88
CA SER A 48 4.78 -16.35 -9.88
C SER A 48 4.22 -17.48 -9.00
N ASN A 49 2.91 -17.76 -9.02
CA ASN A 49 2.28 -18.71 -8.10
C ASN A 49 1.98 -20.04 -8.80
N THR A 50 2.41 -21.16 -8.22
CA THR A 50 2.25 -22.54 -8.75
C THR A 50 1.25 -23.38 -7.95
N GLU A 51 0.35 -22.75 -7.19
CA GLU A 51 -0.58 -23.44 -6.29
C GLU A 51 -1.54 -24.40 -7.02
N PHE A 52 -1.90 -24.07 -8.26
CA PHE A 52 -2.86 -24.83 -9.07
C PHE A 52 -2.21 -25.58 -10.26
N GLY A 53 -0.90 -25.77 -10.24
CA GLY A 53 -0.17 -26.57 -11.24
C GLY A 53 1.26 -26.08 -11.51
N ASP A 54 1.99 -26.85 -12.33
CA ASP A 54 3.41 -26.61 -12.63
C ASP A 54 3.65 -25.32 -13.40
N LYS A 55 2.68 -24.92 -14.24
CA LYS A 55 2.74 -23.62 -14.93
C LYS A 55 2.29 -22.54 -13.95
N PRO A 56 3.18 -21.59 -13.58
CA PRO A 56 2.79 -20.54 -12.66
C PRO A 56 1.71 -19.65 -13.26
N ILE A 57 0.85 -19.12 -12.41
CA ILE A 57 -0.19 -18.14 -12.74
C ILE A 57 -0.07 -16.91 -11.82
N CYS A 58 -0.67 -15.81 -12.26
CA CYS A 58 -0.70 -14.57 -11.49
C CYS A 58 -1.88 -14.62 -10.50
N THR A 59 -1.66 -14.25 -9.24
CA THR A 59 -2.71 -14.25 -8.20
C THR A 59 -3.81 -13.19 -8.46
N ALA A 60 -3.52 -12.15 -9.25
CA ALA A 60 -4.51 -11.20 -9.75
C ALA A 60 -5.22 -11.65 -11.04
N SER A 61 -4.92 -12.84 -11.55
CA SER A 61 -5.58 -13.39 -12.73
C SER A 61 -6.96 -13.94 -12.40
N ARG A 62 -7.85 -13.92 -13.39
CA ARG A 62 -9.18 -14.55 -13.31
C ARG A 62 -9.07 -16.04 -13.07
N VAL A 63 -8.09 -16.69 -13.67
CA VAL A 63 -7.86 -18.14 -13.51
C VAL A 63 -7.58 -18.47 -12.05
N TYR A 64 -6.60 -17.80 -11.45
CA TYR A 64 -6.24 -18.02 -10.04
C TYR A 64 -7.41 -17.71 -9.11
N GLN A 65 -8.03 -16.52 -9.23
CA GLN A 65 -9.11 -16.14 -8.33
C GLN A 65 -10.33 -17.06 -8.45
N HIS A 66 -10.66 -17.51 -9.66
CA HIS A 66 -11.74 -18.48 -9.86
C HIS A 66 -11.46 -19.82 -9.18
N GLN A 67 -10.26 -20.38 -9.38
CA GLN A 67 -9.85 -21.64 -8.74
C GLN A 67 -9.83 -21.52 -7.22
N LYS A 68 -9.31 -20.40 -6.69
CA LYS A 68 -9.24 -20.18 -5.24
C LYS A 68 -10.60 -19.97 -4.60
N ILE A 69 -11.53 -19.30 -5.29
CA ILE A 69 -12.93 -19.17 -4.82
C ILE A 69 -13.64 -20.53 -4.82
N GLN A 70 -13.41 -21.38 -5.83
CA GLN A 70 -13.97 -22.74 -5.85
C GLN A 70 -13.44 -23.61 -4.71
N GLU A 71 -12.18 -23.46 -4.34
CA GLU A 71 -11.61 -24.11 -3.16
C GLU A 71 -12.27 -23.58 -1.88
N LEU A 72 -12.39 -22.25 -1.75
CA LEU A 72 -13.01 -21.59 -0.60
C LEU A 72 -14.46 -22.07 -0.36
N GLN A 73 -15.24 -22.22 -1.42
CA GLN A 73 -16.63 -22.71 -1.35
C GLN A 73 -16.75 -24.14 -0.76
N LYS A 74 -15.68 -24.94 -0.79
CA LYS A 74 -15.67 -26.31 -0.26
C LYS A 74 -15.29 -26.37 1.22
N GLN A 75 -14.81 -25.26 1.81
CA GLN A 75 -14.26 -25.25 3.17
C GLN A 75 -15.32 -25.17 4.28
N ASN A 76 -16.62 -25.03 3.95
CA ASN A 76 -17.73 -24.95 4.91
C ASN A 76 -17.47 -23.95 6.06
N LEU A 77 -16.91 -22.79 5.73
CA LEU A 77 -16.59 -21.74 6.69
C LEU A 77 -17.84 -21.01 7.18
N SER A 78 -17.74 -20.32 8.32
CA SER A 78 -18.74 -19.34 8.71
C SER A 78 -18.82 -18.21 7.68
N ALA A 79 -19.96 -17.53 7.59
CA ALA A 79 -20.15 -16.43 6.64
C ALA A 79 -19.06 -15.33 6.78
N ALA A 80 -18.72 -14.98 8.02
CA ALA A 80 -17.70 -13.96 8.30
C ALA A 80 -16.29 -14.38 7.81
N GLU A 81 -15.91 -15.65 7.99
CA GLU A 81 -14.61 -16.17 7.55
C GLU A 81 -14.55 -16.34 6.03
N TYR A 82 -15.68 -16.73 5.42
CA TYR A 82 -15.82 -16.83 3.98
C TYR A 82 -15.65 -15.44 3.33
N ASP A 83 -16.38 -14.44 3.81
CA ASP A 83 -16.33 -13.07 3.26
C ASP A 83 -14.92 -12.49 3.37
N LYS A 84 -14.27 -12.63 4.53
CA LYS A 84 -12.88 -12.20 4.70
C LYS A 84 -11.93 -12.88 3.70
N SER A 85 -12.05 -14.20 3.54
CA SER A 85 -11.18 -14.95 2.62
C SER A 85 -11.47 -14.60 1.16
N PHE A 86 -12.73 -14.37 0.81
CA PHE A 86 -13.15 -13.94 -0.52
C PHE A 86 -12.59 -12.55 -0.84
N ASP A 87 -12.63 -11.62 0.11
CA ASP A 87 -12.03 -10.29 -0.04
C ASP A 87 -10.51 -10.38 -0.22
N ASP A 88 -9.81 -11.20 0.58
CA ASP A 88 -8.35 -11.39 0.45
C ASP A 88 -7.95 -11.95 -0.94
N ILE A 89 -8.78 -12.82 -1.52
CA ILE A 89 -8.59 -13.36 -2.88
C ILE A 89 -8.86 -12.29 -3.94
N THR A 90 -9.94 -11.51 -3.79
CA THR A 90 -10.44 -10.59 -4.81
C THR A 90 -9.91 -9.16 -4.70
N GLU A 91 -9.19 -8.83 -3.62
CA GLU A 91 -8.45 -7.57 -3.47
C GLU A 91 -7.33 -7.44 -4.52
N LYS A 92 -6.81 -8.57 -5.03
CA LYS A 92 -5.68 -8.55 -5.98
C LYS A 92 -6.04 -7.82 -7.28
N THR A 93 -5.16 -6.91 -7.68
CA THR A 93 -5.33 -6.07 -8.88
C THR A 93 -4.21 -6.28 -9.90
N CYS A 94 -4.51 -6.05 -11.18
CA CYS A 94 -3.56 -6.26 -12.26
C CYS A 94 -2.66 -5.04 -12.47
N LEU A 95 -1.43 -5.09 -11.95
CA LEU A 95 -0.46 -4.01 -12.08
C LEU A 95 0.11 -3.86 -13.50
N CYS A 96 0.29 -4.96 -14.25
CA CYS A 96 0.88 -4.94 -15.60
C CYS A 96 0.10 -4.07 -16.58
N GLU A 97 -1.22 -4.05 -16.44
CA GLU A 97 -2.11 -3.25 -17.27
C GLU A 97 -2.39 -1.89 -16.63
N GLY A 98 -2.69 -1.88 -15.33
CA GLY A 98 -3.09 -0.66 -14.64
C GLY A 98 -2.00 0.41 -14.55
N LEU A 99 -0.74 0.02 -14.38
CA LEU A 99 0.40 0.95 -14.33
C LEU A 99 0.82 1.45 -15.72
N ALA A 100 0.54 0.68 -16.78
CA ALA A 100 0.86 1.07 -18.15
C ALA A 100 -0.22 1.98 -18.77
N ALA A 101 -1.47 1.83 -18.34
CA ALA A 101 -2.63 2.55 -18.87
C ALA A 101 -2.47 4.09 -18.93
N PRO A 102 -1.87 4.79 -17.93
CA PRO A 102 -1.67 6.24 -18.01
C PRO A 102 -0.89 6.68 -19.25
N ALA A 103 0.20 5.98 -19.57
CA ALA A 103 1.02 6.29 -20.73
C ALA A 103 0.26 6.02 -22.02
N TYR A 104 -0.47 4.91 -22.09
CA TYR A 104 -1.28 4.56 -23.26
C TYR A 104 -2.34 5.62 -23.58
N LEU A 105 -3.03 6.11 -22.54
CA LEU A 105 -4.03 7.17 -22.67
C LEU A 105 -3.39 8.52 -23.02
N LYS A 106 -2.32 8.91 -22.32
CA LYS A 106 -1.67 10.21 -22.50
C LYS A 106 -1.08 10.39 -23.90
N TYR A 107 -0.46 9.33 -24.43
CA TYR A 107 0.22 9.37 -25.72
C TYR A 107 -0.61 8.79 -26.86
N ASN A 108 -1.85 8.35 -26.59
CA ASN A 108 -2.74 7.72 -27.58
C ASN A 108 -2.09 6.53 -28.31
N ILE A 109 -1.36 5.69 -27.55
CA ILE A 109 -0.64 4.51 -28.06
C ILE A 109 -1.29 3.18 -27.65
N GLN A 110 -2.52 3.24 -27.13
CA GLN A 110 -3.26 2.06 -26.69
C GLN A 110 -3.53 1.12 -27.88
N LYS A 111 -3.22 -0.16 -27.70
CA LYS A 111 -3.53 -1.21 -28.67
C LYS A 111 -4.91 -1.81 -28.45
N SER A 112 -5.44 -2.44 -29.50
CA SER A 112 -6.68 -3.21 -29.40
C SER A 112 -6.59 -4.23 -28.27
N LYS A 113 -7.66 -4.33 -27.47
CA LYS A 113 -7.80 -5.23 -26.31
C LYS A 113 -6.97 -4.85 -25.06
N GLU A 114 -6.22 -3.76 -25.07
CA GLU A 114 -5.65 -3.20 -23.83
C GLU A 114 -6.74 -2.48 -23.03
N GLN A 115 -6.66 -2.57 -21.70
CA GLN A 115 -7.60 -1.89 -20.81
C GLN A 115 -7.12 -0.48 -20.46
N THR A 116 -8.06 0.43 -20.23
CA THR A 116 -7.79 1.86 -19.93
C THR A 116 -7.79 2.17 -18.44
N ALA A 117 -8.14 1.21 -17.59
CA ALA A 117 -8.31 1.44 -16.17
C ALA A 117 -6.95 1.66 -15.48
N VAL A 118 -6.72 2.87 -14.97
CA VAL A 118 -5.45 3.29 -14.37
C VAL A 118 -5.33 2.82 -12.92
N SER A 119 -4.19 2.23 -12.57
CA SER A 119 -3.77 2.02 -11.19
C SER A 119 -2.95 3.22 -10.70
N ILE A 120 -3.22 3.69 -9.48
CA ILE A 120 -2.49 4.79 -8.86
C ILE A 120 -1.97 4.28 -7.51
N CYS A 121 -0.66 4.30 -7.33
CA CYS A 121 0.04 3.82 -6.13
C CYS A 121 0.75 4.98 -5.42
N PRO A 122 0.02 5.87 -4.72
CA PRO A 122 0.58 7.09 -4.19
C PRO A 122 1.34 6.84 -2.87
N GLY A 123 2.36 7.66 -2.61
CA GLY A 123 2.96 7.72 -1.27
C GLY A 123 1.95 8.26 -0.24
N PRO A 124 2.09 7.90 1.05
CA PRO A 124 1.18 8.34 2.13
C PRO A 124 1.15 9.86 2.30
N ASN A 125 2.20 10.53 1.84
CA ASN A 125 2.36 11.98 1.91
C ASN A 125 1.49 12.74 0.89
N LEU A 126 0.95 12.07 -0.13
CA LEU A 126 0.12 12.72 -1.15
C LEU A 126 -1.19 13.27 -0.58
N VAL A 127 -1.67 12.71 0.55
CA VAL A 127 -2.92 13.11 1.22
C VAL A 127 -2.97 14.60 1.59
N TRP A 128 -1.82 15.25 1.72
CA TRP A 128 -1.68 16.65 2.12
C TRP A 128 -1.81 17.64 0.96
N PHE A 129 -1.74 17.17 -0.29
CA PHE A 129 -1.91 17.99 -1.48
C PHE A 129 -3.39 18.00 -1.88
N LYS A 130 -4.05 19.15 -1.71
CA LYS A 130 -5.53 19.26 -1.80
C LYS A 130 -6.06 19.90 -3.07
N LYS A 131 -5.19 20.49 -3.87
CA LYS A 131 -5.55 21.13 -5.12
C LYS A 131 -4.50 20.83 -6.18
N GLN A 132 -4.76 21.30 -7.39
CA GLN A 132 -3.75 21.29 -8.44
C GLN A 132 -2.76 22.44 -8.16
N TYR A 133 -1.48 22.14 -8.31
CA TYR A 133 -0.41 23.11 -8.15
C TYR A 133 0.36 23.21 -9.46
N SER A 134 0.68 24.44 -9.85
CA SER A 134 1.62 24.69 -10.93
C SER A 134 3.01 24.20 -10.57
N LEU A 135 3.84 23.95 -11.60
CA LEU A 135 5.25 23.62 -11.40
C LEU A 135 5.96 24.71 -10.58
N ARG A 136 5.64 25.98 -10.84
CA ARG A 136 6.22 27.12 -10.11
C ARG A 136 5.89 27.06 -8.61
N GLU A 137 4.62 26.86 -8.26
CA GLU A 137 4.21 26.72 -6.85
C GLU A 137 4.93 25.55 -6.16
N MET A 138 5.07 24.42 -6.83
CA MET A 138 5.78 23.26 -6.29
C MET A 138 7.27 23.51 -6.11
N ILE A 139 7.92 24.20 -7.06
CA ILE A 139 9.33 24.60 -6.93
C ILE A 139 9.48 25.60 -5.77
N ASP A 140 8.62 26.62 -5.72
CA ASP A 140 8.62 27.61 -4.62
C ASP A 140 8.41 26.93 -3.27
N HIS A 141 7.59 25.89 -3.21
CA HIS A 141 7.42 25.06 -2.02
C HIS A 141 8.66 24.26 -1.64
N ILE A 142 9.26 23.55 -2.59
CA ILE A 142 10.46 22.72 -2.36
C ILE A 142 11.62 23.57 -1.83
N TYR A 143 11.76 24.81 -2.32
CA TYR A 143 12.81 25.74 -1.88
C TYR A 143 12.38 26.64 -0.72
N GLY A 144 11.22 26.39 -0.10
CA GLY A 144 10.75 27.12 1.09
C GLY A 144 10.36 28.59 0.85
N ARG A 145 10.18 29.00 -0.42
CA ARG A 145 9.70 30.35 -0.77
C ARG A 145 8.22 30.53 -0.43
N ILE A 146 7.44 29.45 -0.55
CA ILE A 146 6.04 29.40 -0.11
C ILE A 146 5.76 28.08 0.62
N SER A 147 4.65 28.00 1.36
CA SER A 147 4.06 26.73 1.76
C SER A 147 2.80 26.47 0.93
N VAL A 148 2.70 25.30 0.32
CA VAL A 148 1.48 24.85 -0.38
C VAL A 148 0.50 24.12 0.55
N PHE A 149 0.91 23.92 1.80
CA PHE A 149 0.10 23.29 2.84
C PHE A 149 -0.53 24.35 3.73
N GLU A 150 -1.82 24.17 4.03
CA GLU A 150 -2.61 25.06 4.88
C GLU A 150 -2.56 24.69 6.37
N ASN A 151 -1.92 23.58 6.74
CA ASN A 151 -2.09 22.95 8.06
C ASN A 151 -0.76 22.62 8.74
N ASP A 152 -0.62 23.03 10.00
CA ASP A 152 0.56 22.86 10.85
C ASP A 152 0.72 21.44 11.41
N ASN A 153 -0.33 20.60 11.32
CA ASN A 153 -0.33 19.25 11.90
C ASN A 153 0.18 18.15 10.94
N ARG A 154 0.82 18.52 9.83
CA ARG A 154 1.41 17.54 8.91
C ARG A 154 2.63 16.88 9.56
N PRO A 155 2.68 15.53 9.67
CA PRO A 155 3.88 14.86 10.14
C PRO A 155 5.02 15.06 9.15
N PHE A 156 6.25 15.06 9.66
CA PHE A 156 7.43 15.11 8.80
C PHE A 156 7.40 13.93 7.82
N VAL A 157 7.78 14.18 6.57
CA VAL A 157 7.62 13.23 5.45
C VAL A 157 8.15 11.84 5.79
N MET A 158 9.34 11.75 6.39
CA MET A 158 9.99 10.50 6.76
C MET A 158 9.30 9.81 7.95
N ILE A 159 8.74 10.57 8.89
CA ILE A 159 8.01 10.00 10.03
C ILE A 159 6.66 9.44 9.57
N ASN A 160 6.04 10.05 8.57
CA ASN A 160 4.83 9.49 7.96
C ASN A 160 5.14 8.13 7.29
N GLU A 161 6.27 7.99 6.60
CA GLU A 161 6.72 6.70 6.05
C GLU A 161 7.05 5.70 7.17
N LEU A 162 7.76 6.11 8.22
CA LEU A 162 8.04 5.25 9.39
C LEU A 162 6.75 4.69 10.01
N ASN A 163 5.73 5.54 10.14
CA ASN A 163 4.44 5.13 10.67
C ASN A 163 3.77 4.06 9.79
N LEU A 164 3.96 4.06 8.46
CA LEU A 164 3.47 2.98 7.61
C LEU A 164 4.10 1.62 7.96
N TYR A 165 5.40 1.60 8.28
CA TYR A 165 6.05 0.36 8.68
C TYR A 165 5.59 -0.09 10.08
N ILE A 166 5.32 0.84 10.99
CA ILE A 166 4.71 0.54 12.30
C ILE A 166 3.30 -0.05 12.10
N ASP A 167 2.48 0.56 11.25
CA ASP A 167 1.14 0.05 10.91
C ASP A 167 1.22 -1.35 10.33
N HIS A 168 2.20 -1.60 9.45
CA HIS A 168 2.40 -2.89 8.83
C HIS A 168 2.74 -3.99 9.86
N ILE A 169 3.70 -3.75 10.76
CA ILE A 169 4.07 -4.75 11.77
C ILE A 169 2.96 -4.95 12.80
N GLN A 170 2.22 -3.89 13.16
CA GLN A 170 1.05 -3.98 14.03
C GLN A 170 -0.06 -4.84 13.41
N LYS A 171 -0.35 -4.65 12.12
CA LYS A 171 -1.28 -5.49 11.36
C LYS A 171 -0.80 -6.94 11.30
N TYR A 172 0.49 -7.16 11.01
CA TYR A 172 1.07 -8.51 10.97
C TYR A 172 0.89 -9.27 12.28
N VAL A 173 1.15 -8.62 13.43
CA VAL A 173 0.95 -9.24 14.75
C VAL A 173 -0.52 -9.56 14.99
N THR A 174 -1.42 -8.63 14.66
CA THR A 174 -2.87 -8.81 14.81
C THR A 174 -3.38 -9.98 13.97
N ASP A 175 -2.99 -10.04 12.69
CA ASP A 175 -3.41 -11.08 11.75
C ASP A 175 -2.87 -12.47 12.12
N ASN A 176 -1.79 -12.54 12.92
CA ASN A 176 -1.14 -13.79 13.30
C ASN A 176 -1.30 -14.17 14.78
N LYS A 177 -2.08 -13.42 15.57
CA LYS A 177 -2.20 -13.58 17.03
C LYS A 177 -2.51 -15.02 17.48
N ASN A 178 -3.32 -15.75 16.71
CA ASN A 178 -3.77 -17.10 17.06
C ASN A 178 -2.87 -18.22 16.49
N ILE A 179 -1.87 -17.89 15.69
CA ILE A 179 -1.01 -18.85 14.97
C ILE A 179 0.47 -18.47 15.09
N MET A 180 0.85 -17.99 16.27
CA MET A 180 2.17 -17.48 16.55
C MET A 180 3.15 -18.63 16.80
N ASN A 181 4.36 -18.52 16.23
CA ASN A 181 5.42 -19.50 16.39
C ASN A 181 6.78 -18.79 16.53
N ASP A 182 7.82 -19.52 16.92
CA ASP A 182 9.15 -18.95 17.19
C ASP A 182 9.72 -18.16 16.00
N LYS A 183 9.47 -18.62 14.77
CA LYS A 183 9.92 -17.93 13.55
C LYS A 183 9.23 -16.57 13.41
N LYS A 184 7.91 -16.51 13.63
CA LYS A 184 7.13 -15.26 13.55
C LYS A 184 7.49 -14.32 14.71
N ILE A 185 7.70 -14.83 15.91
CA ILE A 185 8.17 -14.06 17.07
C ILE A 185 9.53 -13.42 16.76
N LYS A 186 10.49 -14.20 16.24
CA LYS A 186 11.82 -13.70 15.86
C LYS A 186 11.75 -12.66 14.74
N TYR A 187 10.84 -12.85 13.77
CA TYR A 187 10.58 -11.85 12.73
C TYR A 187 10.10 -10.53 13.34
N VAL A 188 9.08 -10.57 14.21
CA VAL A 188 8.53 -9.36 14.86
C VAL A 188 9.60 -8.67 15.69
N ALA A 189 10.35 -9.41 16.51
CA ALA A 189 11.43 -8.84 17.33
C ALA A 189 12.50 -8.15 16.48
N ARG A 190 12.95 -8.80 15.39
CA ARG A 190 13.93 -8.20 14.46
C ARG A 190 13.37 -6.96 13.78
N PHE A 191 12.11 -6.99 13.35
CA PHE A 191 11.45 -5.86 12.70
C PHE A 191 11.35 -4.66 13.66
N LYS A 192 10.91 -4.89 14.91
CA LYS A 192 10.84 -3.86 15.96
C LYS A 192 12.22 -3.25 16.22
N ALA A 193 13.27 -4.06 16.31
CA ALA A 193 14.64 -3.58 16.51
C ALA A 193 15.11 -2.67 15.35
N GLN A 194 14.80 -3.02 14.09
CA GLN A 194 15.12 -2.18 12.94
C GLN A 194 14.35 -0.85 12.95
N LEU A 195 13.07 -0.87 13.33
CA LEU A 195 12.31 0.38 13.48
C LEU A 195 12.84 1.27 14.60
N GLN A 196 13.28 0.68 15.72
CA GLN A 196 13.92 1.43 16.81
C GLN A 196 15.24 2.08 16.34
N ALA A 197 16.06 1.34 15.59
CA ALA A 197 17.26 1.89 14.97
C ALA A 197 16.94 3.03 13.99
N GLY A 198 15.87 2.89 13.19
CA GLY A 198 15.39 3.94 12.29
C GLY A 198 14.92 5.20 13.02
N ILE A 199 14.21 5.04 14.14
CA ILE A 199 13.79 6.17 15.01
C ILE A 199 15.02 6.90 15.57
N ALA A 200 16.00 6.16 16.08
CA ALA A 200 17.25 6.74 16.59
C ALA A 200 17.99 7.50 15.48
N TYR A 201 18.11 6.88 14.30
CA TYR A 201 18.72 7.51 13.13
C TYR A 201 18.01 8.81 12.72
N TYR A 202 16.67 8.84 12.69
CA TYR A 202 15.93 10.07 12.39
C TYR A 202 16.11 11.14 13.45
N ASN A 203 16.23 10.75 14.73
CA ASN A 203 16.53 11.70 15.79
C ASN A 203 17.92 12.34 15.60
N GLU A 204 18.94 11.55 15.27
CA GLU A 204 20.27 12.08 14.96
C GLU A 204 20.26 12.95 13.71
N LEU A 205 19.57 12.51 12.65
CA LEU A 205 19.46 13.24 11.39
C LEU A 205 18.94 14.67 11.60
N THR A 206 18.03 14.91 12.57
CA THR A 206 17.49 16.25 12.85
C THR A 206 18.56 17.28 13.19
N GLN A 207 19.68 16.85 13.77
CA GLN A 207 20.81 17.73 14.10
C GLN A 207 21.51 18.27 12.85
N HIS A 208 21.36 17.56 11.72
CA HIS A 208 21.94 17.92 10.42
C HIS A 208 20.95 18.64 9.49
N LEU A 209 19.71 18.85 9.91
CA LEU A 209 18.64 19.47 9.10
C LEU A 209 18.56 20.99 9.30
N SER A 210 19.69 21.69 9.24
CA SER A 210 19.78 23.14 9.48
C SER A 210 19.00 24.01 8.47
N LEU A 211 18.64 23.44 7.31
CA LEU A 211 17.87 24.10 6.27
C LEU A 211 16.36 23.86 6.36
N ILE A 212 15.90 23.04 7.31
CA ILE A 212 14.46 22.78 7.47
C ILE A 212 13.83 23.92 8.28
N PRO A 213 12.68 24.47 7.83
CA PRO A 213 11.93 25.48 8.57
C PRO A 213 11.67 25.08 10.02
N GLN A 214 11.86 26.03 10.95
CA GLN A 214 11.81 25.75 12.38
C GLN A 214 10.44 25.21 12.84
N ASN A 215 9.35 25.65 12.21
CA ASN A 215 8.00 25.13 12.47
C ASN A 215 7.85 23.62 12.15
N ILE A 216 8.67 23.08 11.25
CA ILE A 216 8.69 21.65 10.94
C ILE A 216 9.63 20.91 11.90
N SER A 217 10.81 21.47 12.19
CA SER A 217 11.83 20.79 12.99
C SER A 217 11.44 20.64 14.46
N THR A 218 10.71 21.59 15.05
CA THR A 218 10.25 21.50 16.45
C THR A 218 9.27 20.37 16.70
N ALA A 219 8.51 19.94 15.69
CA ALA A 219 7.54 18.85 15.83
C ALA A 219 8.17 17.45 15.74
N ILE A 220 9.37 17.32 15.15
CA ILE A 220 10.01 16.03 14.89
C ILE A 220 10.26 15.22 16.17
N PRO A 221 10.88 15.78 17.25
CA PRO A 221 11.16 15.00 18.45
C PRO A 221 9.90 14.38 19.06
N ARG A 222 8.81 15.16 19.13
CA ARG A 222 7.52 14.67 19.64
C ARG A 222 6.92 13.59 18.74
N GLN A 223 7.01 13.75 17.42
CA GLN A 223 6.51 12.75 16.48
C GLN A 223 7.30 11.43 16.54
N LEU A 224 8.62 11.48 16.73
CA LEU A 224 9.47 10.29 16.94
C LEU A 224 9.17 9.61 18.28
N GLU A 225 8.94 10.38 19.34
CA GLU A 225 8.52 9.84 20.64
C GLU A 225 7.19 9.09 20.51
N LEU A 226 6.20 9.68 19.83
CA LEU A 226 4.92 9.04 19.56
C LEU A 226 5.10 7.75 18.75
N ALA A 227 5.94 7.76 17.70
CA ALA A 227 6.24 6.55 16.93
C ALA A 227 6.90 5.46 17.80
N SER A 228 7.79 5.84 18.72
CA SER A 228 8.43 4.92 19.66
C SER A 228 7.42 4.30 20.64
N LEU A 229 6.49 5.09 21.17
CA LEU A 229 5.41 4.59 22.03
C LEU A 229 4.51 3.61 21.26
N ARG A 230 4.05 3.98 20.07
CA ARG A 230 3.27 3.09 19.20
C ARG A 230 3.96 1.76 18.96
N LEU A 231 5.28 1.77 18.73
CA LEU A 231 6.06 0.56 18.51
C LEU A 231 6.19 -0.30 19.78
N LYS A 232 6.29 0.32 20.97
CA LYS A 232 6.32 -0.39 22.26
C LYS A 232 5.01 -1.10 22.54
N ASP A 233 3.88 -0.46 22.24
CA ASP A 233 2.52 -0.96 22.47
C ASP A 233 2.13 -2.16 21.57
N ILE A 234 2.97 -2.50 20.59
CA ILE A 234 2.79 -3.73 19.80
C ILE A 234 3.25 -4.92 20.65
N HIS A 235 2.28 -5.50 21.35
CA HIS A 235 2.42 -6.74 22.12
C HIS A 235 2.14 -7.95 21.24
N MET A 236 2.97 -8.99 21.38
CA MET A 236 2.78 -10.29 20.71
C MET A 236 1.71 -11.11 21.41
#